data_AF-A0A9Q3S2V8-F1
#
_entry.id   AF-A0A9Q3S2V8-F1
#
_cell.length_a   1.000
_cell.length_b   1.000
_cell.length_c   1.000
_cell.angle_alpha   90.00
_cell.angle_beta   90.00
_cell.angle_gamma   90.00
#
_symmetry.space_group_name_H-M   'P 1'
#
loop_
_entity.id
_entity.type
_entity.pdbx_description
1 polymer ?
#
loop_
_entity_poly.entity_id
_entity_poly.type
_entity_poly.pdbx_seq_one_letter_code
_entity_poly.pdbx_strand_id
1 'polypeptide(L)'
;MDALKNLGRPPFANYDIVVYFGGGLFALPFIYRYFLHPFGVPLPSFVLTESSQVTLEIIRGLALLMAVYVIGHLLAYLSSQLVEKAVDRFLGKISTAIIVSLQSSKADRNAKLKAMFRERAERIQSENAVFPSIVRGIFHFPNVIHYGFVYLTGIFGYLDTRIPPDAFESAKSRYSSVVVPGCEVRADEKWYKSLEYYVINNIPDAVPRMYNYLVMAGLFRSLSFLFLWSSWLILIFLLTNAIFDTWPLGLTEMGTGHGAGFIEWFSLSTLSVFSLVAYLKFQRRYVEEAILALAFSNTIKAN
;
A
#
# COMPACT_ATOMS: atom_id res chain seq x y z
N MET A 1 15.04 22.70 -27.55
CA MET A 1 15.61 21.57 -26.76
C MET A 1 14.70 21.13 -25.62
N ASP A 2 13.84 22.00 -25.07
CA ASP A 2 12.93 21.62 -23.97
C ASP A 2 11.78 20.67 -24.36
N ALA A 3 11.35 20.68 -25.62
CA ALA A 3 10.36 19.73 -26.13
C ALA A 3 10.84 18.25 -26.10
N LEU A 4 12.15 18.01 -26.25
CA LEU A 4 12.76 16.68 -26.17
C LEU A 4 12.91 16.18 -24.73
N LYS A 5 13.04 17.09 -23.74
CA LYS A 5 12.97 16.73 -22.31
C LYS A 5 11.57 16.30 -21.87
N ASN A 6 10.53 16.77 -22.56
CA ASN A 6 9.13 16.41 -22.29
C ASN A 6 8.69 15.10 -22.97
N LEU A 7 9.43 14.60 -23.94
CA LEU A 7 9.19 13.30 -24.62
C LEU A 7 9.85 12.11 -23.92
N GLY A 8 10.74 12.35 -22.95
CA GLY A 8 11.67 11.36 -22.41
C GLY A 8 11.36 10.81 -21.03
N ARG A 9 10.08 10.63 -20.65
CA ARG A 9 9.76 9.91 -19.41
C ARG A 9 8.80 8.77 -19.73
N PRO A 10 9.25 7.51 -19.81
CA PRO A 10 8.34 6.39 -19.71
C PRO A 10 7.77 6.44 -18.28
N PRO A 11 6.55 6.97 -18.07
CA PRO A 11 6.02 7.19 -16.73
C PRO A 11 5.65 5.86 -16.06
N PHE A 12 5.86 4.73 -16.72
CA PHE A 12 5.49 3.41 -16.22
C PHE A 12 6.69 2.51 -15.93
N ALA A 13 7.88 2.78 -16.51
CA ALA A 13 9.03 1.89 -16.35
C ALA A 13 9.51 1.79 -14.90
N ASN A 14 9.58 2.90 -14.17
CA ASN A 14 10.03 2.90 -12.79
C ASN A 14 9.02 2.25 -11.83
N TYR A 15 7.71 2.44 -12.06
CA TYR A 15 6.67 1.77 -11.29
C TYR A 15 6.73 0.26 -11.54
N ASP A 16 6.88 -0.15 -12.79
CA ASP A 16 7.00 -1.55 -13.15
C ASP A 16 8.23 -2.21 -12.53
N ILE A 17 9.38 -1.53 -12.57
CA ILE A 17 10.63 -2.03 -11.99
C ILE A 17 10.55 -2.07 -10.46
N VAL A 18 10.09 -1.00 -9.82
CA VAL A 18 10.16 -0.91 -8.35
C VAL A 18 9.01 -1.64 -7.68
N VAL A 19 7.78 -1.48 -8.19
CA VAL A 19 6.58 -2.03 -7.55
C VAL A 19 6.36 -3.47 -7.98
N TYR A 20 6.30 -3.75 -9.28
CA TYR A 20 6.04 -5.12 -9.74
C TYR A 20 7.29 -5.97 -9.60
N PHE A 21 8.37 -5.64 -10.32
CA PHE A 21 9.58 -6.46 -10.26
C PHE A 21 10.19 -6.46 -8.85
N GLY A 22 10.33 -5.30 -8.20
CA GLY A 22 10.81 -5.20 -6.82
C GLY A 22 9.90 -5.94 -5.82
N GLY A 23 8.57 -5.78 -5.93
CA GLY A 23 7.62 -6.50 -5.08
C GLY A 23 7.72 -8.03 -5.23
N GLY A 24 7.88 -8.52 -6.45
CA GLY A 24 8.11 -9.94 -6.71
C GLY A 24 9.45 -10.43 -6.16
N LEU A 25 10.51 -9.63 -6.29
CA LEU A 25 11.84 -9.98 -5.78
C LEU A 25 11.82 -10.07 -4.25
N PHE A 26 11.17 -9.12 -3.57
CA PHE A 26 10.98 -9.15 -2.12
C PHE A 26 10.13 -10.33 -1.65
N ALA A 27 9.26 -10.88 -2.49
CA ALA A 27 8.44 -12.02 -2.14
C ALA A 27 9.18 -13.37 -2.19
N LEU A 28 10.27 -13.48 -2.98
CA LEU A 28 10.99 -14.75 -3.15
C LEU A 28 11.42 -15.40 -1.82
N PRO A 29 12.02 -14.68 -0.85
CA PRO A 29 12.40 -15.29 0.43
C PRO A 29 11.20 -15.84 1.22
N PHE A 30 10.05 -15.18 1.14
CA PHE A 30 8.82 -15.57 1.85
C PHE A 30 8.14 -16.75 1.15
N ILE A 31 8.10 -16.74 -0.19
CA ILE A 31 7.64 -17.87 -1.00
C ILE A 31 8.51 -19.09 -0.71
N TYR A 32 9.84 -18.93 -0.73
CA TYR A 32 10.74 -20.02 -0.39
C TYR A 32 10.49 -20.54 1.01
N ARG A 33 10.52 -19.65 2.01
CA ARG A 33 10.40 -20.03 3.43
C ARG A 33 9.08 -20.71 3.75
N TYR A 34 7.95 -20.21 3.26
CA TYR A 34 6.63 -20.68 3.68
C TYR A 34 5.93 -21.62 2.69
N PHE A 35 6.40 -21.71 1.43
CA PHE A 35 5.81 -22.59 0.42
C PHE A 35 6.77 -23.59 -0.19
N LEU A 36 8.01 -23.23 -0.52
CA LEU A 36 8.91 -24.18 -1.20
C LEU A 36 9.63 -25.09 -0.21
N HIS A 37 10.24 -24.50 0.81
CA HIS A 37 11.03 -25.19 1.82
C HIS A 37 10.23 -26.27 2.58
N PRO A 38 8.99 -26.02 3.07
CA PRO A 38 8.21 -27.04 3.77
C PRO A 38 7.88 -28.26 2.90
N PHE A 39 7.88 -28.09 1.57
CA PHE A 39 7.61 -29.16 0.60
C PHE A 39 8.89 -29.75 0.00
N GLY A 40 10.07 -29.36 0.50
CA GLY A 40 11.36 -29.84 0.01
C GLY A 40 11.70 -29.38 -1.41
N VAL A 41 11.05 -28.32 -1.92
CA VAL A 41 11.30 -27.78 -3.25
C VAL A 41 12.49 -26.82 -3.18
N PRO A 42 13.61 -27.10 -3.88
CA PRO A 42 14.78 -26.22 -3.85
C PRO A 42 14.49 -24.91 -4.60
N LEU A 43 15.07 -23.81 -4.12
CA LEU A 43 15.09 -22.55 -4.87
C LEU A 43 16.14 -22.65 -5.99
N PRO A 44 15.85 -22.24 -7.24
CA PRO A 44 16.86 -22.17 -8.28
C PRO A 44 18.02 -21.26 -7.86
N SER A 45 19.26 -21.73 -7.99
CA SER A 45 20.47 -20.98 -7.67
C SER A 45 21.01 -20.24 -8.90
N PHE A 46 21.59 -19.06 -8.69
CA PHE A 46 22.16 -18.21 -9.74
C PHE A 46 23.65 -18.44 -9.94
N VAL A 47 24.10 -19.69 -9.89
CA VAL A 47 25.53 -19.96 -10.09
C VAL A 47 25.77 -20.15 -11.58
N LEU A 48 26.16 -19.06 -12.25
CA LEU A 48 26.72 -19.10 -13.60
C LEU A 48 28.10 -19.77 -13.50
N THR A 49 28.13 -21.11 -13.53
CA THR A 49 29.39 -21.82 -13.67
C THR A 49 29.89 -21.67 -15.11
N GLU A 50 31.22 -21.66 -15.29
CA GLU A 50 31.88 -21.75 -16.60
C GLU A 50 31.51 -23.10 -17.24
N SER A 51 30.30 -23.19 -17.79
CA SER A 51 29.77 -24.40 -18.39
C SER A 51 29.51 -24.18 -19.88
N SER A 52 29.59 -25.26 -20.65
CA SER A 52 29.15 -25.32 -22.05
C SER A 52 27.65 -25.04 -22.24
N GLN A 53 26.92 -24.72 -21.16
CA GLN A 53 25.47 -24.52 -21.12
C GLN A 53 25.07 -23.07 -20.81
N VAL A 54 25.92 -22.09 -21.12
CA VAL A 54 25.62 -20.64 -20.93
C VAL A 54 24.22 -20.27 -21.44
N THR A 55 23.80 -20.78 -22.60
CA THR A 55 22.47 -20.52 -23.15
C THR A 55 21.34 -21.01 -22.23
N LEU A 56 21.48 -22.20 -21.64
CA LEU A 56 20.48 -22.75 -20.72
C LEU A 56 20.39 -21.91 -19.45
N GLU A 57 21.52 -21.46 -18.92
CA GLU A 57 21.56 -20.59 -17.74
C GLU A 57 20.96 -19.20 -18.02
N ILE A 58 21.20 -18.62 -19.21
CA ILE A 58 20.53 -17.40 -19.65
C ILE A 58 19.01 -17.61 -19.70
N ILE A 59 18.54 -18.71 -20.29
CA ILE A 59 17.11 -19.03 -20.37
C ILE A 59 16.51 -19.17 -18.96
N ARG A 60 17.19 -19.86 -18.04
CA ARG A 60 16.75 -19.99 -16.63
C ARG A 60 16.67 -18.64 -15.93
N GLY A 61 17.69 -17.80 -16.09
CA GLY A 61 17.71 -16.44 -15.56
C GLY A 61 16.54 -15.60 -16.07
N LEU A 62 16.30 -15.60 -17.39
CA LEU A 62 15.19 -14.87 -18.00
C LEU A 62 13.83 -15.41 -17.55
N ALA A 63 13.65 -16.72 -17.47
CA ALA A 63 12.41 -17.33 -16.98
C ALA A 63 12.11 -16.93 -15.53
N LEU A 64 13.13 -16.88 -14.68
CA LEU A 64 12.99 -16.47 -13.29
C LEU A 64 12.69 -14.97 -13.15
N LEU A 65 13.36 -14.11 -13.94
CA LEU A 65 13.05 -12.67 -13.98
C LEU A 65 11.60 -12.42 -14.42
N MET A 66 11.12 -13.19 -15.41
CA MET A 66 9.72 -13.15 -15.84
C MET A 66 8.77 -13.62 -14.73
N ALA A 67 9.09 -14.73 -14.05
CA ALA A 67 8.31 -15.22 -12.92
C ALA A 67 8.22 -14.19 -11.79
N VAL A 68 9.34 -13.54 -11.45
CA VAL A 68 9.40 -12.44 -10.47
C VAL A 68 8.48 -11.29 -10.88
N TYR A 69 8.52 -10.85 -12.14
CA TYR A 69 7.66 -9.78 -12.62
C TYR A 69 6.17 -10.14 -12.55
N VAL A 70 5.80 -11.37 -12.96
CA VAL A 70 4.42 -11.88 -12.89
C VAL A 70 3.92 -11.97 -11.44
N ILE A 71 4.74 -12.52 -10.54
CA ILE A 71 4.44 -12.58 -9.10
C ILE A 71 4.21 -11.16 -8.57
N GLY A 72 5.08 -10.22 -8.95
CA GLY A 72 4.93 -8.80 -8.65
C GLY A 72 3.58 -8.20 -9.01
N HIS A 73 3.12 -8.44 -10.23
CA HIS A 73 1.80 -8.02 -10.70
C HIS A 73 0.66 -8.64 -9.89
N LEU A 74 0.74 -9.95 -9.61
CA LEU A 74 -0.24 -10.63 -8.79
C LEU A 74 -0.31 -10.06 -7.37
N LEU A 75 0.85 -9.81 -6.74
CA LEU A 75 0.92 -9.17 -5.42
C LEU A 75 0.34 -7.76 -5.43
N ALA A 76 0.65 -6.97 -6.47
CA ALA A 76 0.10 -5.63 -6.61
C ALA A 76 -1.43 -5.64 -6.83
N TYR A 77 -1.96 -6.62 -7.56
CA TYR A 77 -3.41 -6.80 -7.72
C TYR A 77 -4.07 -7.21 -6.39
N LEU A 78 -3.59 -8.28 -5.75
CA LEU A 78 -4.16 -8.80 -4.51
C LEU A 78 -4.09 -7.78 -3.38
N SER A 79 -2.97 -7.08 -3.25
CA SER A 79 -2.84 -6.00 -2.26
C SER A 79 -3.79 -4.83 -2.53
N SER A 80 -4.24 -4.60 -3.77
CA SER A 80 -5.28 -3.59 -4.02
C SER A 80 -6.64 -4.08 -3.51
N GLN A 81 -6.97 -5.34 -3.80
CA GLN A 81 -8.26 -5.93 -3.41
C GLN A 81 -8.41 -6.16 -1.90
N LEU A 82 -7.31 -6.54 -1.24
CA LEU A 82 -7.32 -6.96 0.16
C LEU A 82 -6.83 -5.88 1.11
N VAL A 83 -5.80 -5.10 0.75
CA VAL A 83 -5.27 -4.03 1.63
C VAL A 83 -5.92 -2.68 1.32
N GLU A 84 -5.81 -2.19 0.08
CA GLU A 84 -6.34 -0.85 -0.27
C GLU A 84 -7.86 -0.78 -0.11
N LYS A 85 -8.61 -1.76 -0.61
CA LYS A 85 -10.08 -1.76 -0.44
C LYS A 85 -10.50 -1.95 1.02
N ALA A 86 -9.71 -2.65 1.84
CA ALA A 86 -9.98 -2.74 3.29
C ALA A 86 -9.78 -1.38 3.95
N VAL A 87 -8.68 -0.68 3.63
CA VAL A 87 -8.43 0.69 4.07
C VAL A 87 -9.57 1.62 3.68
N ASP A 88 -9.93 1.66 2.39
CA ASP A 88 -10.99 2.54 1.87
C ASP A 88 -12.33 2.28 2.58
N ARG A 89 -12.60 1.02 2.92
CA ARG A 89 -13.83 0.59 3.58
C ARG A 89 -13.83 0.97 5.06
N PHE A 90 -12.82 0.54 5.80
CA PHE A 90 -12.77 0.68 7.26
C PHE A 90 -12.22 2.03 7.71
N LEU A 91 -11.09 2.48 7.16
CA LEU A 91 -10.43 3.75 7.53
C LEU A 91 -10.96 4.95 6.72
N GLY A 92 -11.43 4.70 5.51
CA GLY A 92 -11.90 5.74 4.61
C GLY A 92 -10.98 6.13 3.50
N LYS A 93 -11.54 6.97 2.63
CA LYS A 93 -10.85 7.47 1.46
C LYS A 93 -9.86 8.54 1.92
N ILE A 94 -8.80 8.76 1.15
CA ILE A 94 -7.82 9.81 1.45
C ILE A 94 -8.46 11.20 1.54
N SER A 95 -9.48 11.47 0.73
CA SER A 95 -10.31 12.67 0.83
C SER A 95 -10.82 12.92 2.26
N THR A 96 -11.25 11.86 2.92
CA THR A 96 -11.71 11.89 4.31
C THR A 96 -10.57 12.30 5.23
N ALA A 97 -9.42 11.64 5.10
CA ALA A 97 -8.23 11.91 5.89
C ALA A 97 -7.81 13.39 5.79
N ILE A 98 -7.74 13.91 4.56
CA ILE A 98 -7.36 15.30 4.28
C ILE A 98 -8.35 16.25 4.94
N ILE A 99 -9.65 16.11 4.68
CA ILE A 99 -10.67 17.04 5.18
C ILE A 99 -10.78 17.00 6.72
N VAL A 100 -10.75 15.81 7.31
CA VAL A 100 -10.81 15.66 8.77
C VAL A 100 -9.55 16.20 9.44
N SER A 101 -8.40 16.06 8.80
CA SER A 101 -7.12 16.56 9.35
C SER A 101 -6.93 18.07 9.22
N LEU A 102 -7.71 18.77 8.38
CA LEU A 102 -7.76 20.23 8.33
C LEU A 102 -8.49 20.86 9.53
N GLN A 103 -9.13 20.05 10.38
CA GLN A 103 -9.81 20.53 11.59
C GLN A 103 -8.82 20.88 12.72
N SER A 104 -9.22 21.81 13.58
CA SER A 104 -8.33 22.65 14.40
C SER A 104 -7.63 21.96 15.58
N SER A 105 -8.09 20.80 16.07
CA SER A 105 -7.43 20.13 17.20
C SER A 105 -7.21 18.62 16.99
N LYS A 106 -6.08 18.12 17.52
CA LYS A 106 -5.72 16.68 17.48
C LYS A 106 -6.76 15.81 18.23
N ALA A 107 -7.32 16.33 19.32
CA ALA A 107 -8.33 15.62 20.11
C ALA A 107 -9.64 15.46 19.33
N ASP A 108 -10.13 16.54 18.73
CA ASP A 108 -11.37 16.52 17.93
C ASP A 108 -11.22 15.64 16.70
N ARG A 109 -10.05 15.70 16.06
CA ARG A 109 -9.71 14.83 14.93
C ARG A 109 -9.77 13.35 15.32
N ASN A 110 -9.15 12.98 16.44
CA ASN A 110 -9.15 11.59 16.91
C ASN A 110 -10.57 11.12 17.28
N ALA A 111 -11.36 11.96 17.94
CA ALA A 111 -12.77 11.69 18.23
C ALA A 111 -13.58 11.49 16.94
N LYS A 112 -13.40 12.37 15.94
CA LYS A 112 -14.11 12.28 14.66
C LYS A 112 -13.70 11.03 13.87
N LEU A 113 -12.41 10.69 13.82
CA LEU A 113 -11.95 9.45 13.20
C LEU A 113 -12.57 8.21 13.88
N LYS A 114 -12.63 8.19 15.21
CA LYS A 114 -13.31 7.13 15.97
C LYS A 114 -14.80 7.05 15.66
N ALA A 115 -15.49 8.18 15.56
CA ALA A 115 -16.90 8.24 15.18
C ALA A 115 -17.11 7.71 13.74
N MET A 116 -16.23 8.10 12.81
CA MET A 116 -16.27 7.62 11.43
C MET A 116 -16.05 6.12 11.30
N PHE A 117 -15.18 5.52 12.10
CA PHE A 117 -15.01 4.06 12.14
C PHE A 117 -16.33 3.36 12.48
N ARG A 118 -17.09 3.90 13.43
CA ARG A 118 -18.40 3.35 13.83
C ARG A 118 -19.44 3.53 12.73
N GLU A 119 -19.57 4.73 12.18
CA GLU A 119 -20.51 5.02 11.09
C GLU A 119 -20.25 4.13 9.87
N ARG A 120 -18.98 3.84 9.56
CA ARG A 120 -18.60 2.96 8.46
C ARG A 120 -18.93 1.50 8.72
N ALA A 121 -18.78 1.04 9.95
CA ALA A 121 -19.21 -0.31 10.33
C ALA A 121 -20.72 -0.49 10.10
N GLU A 122 -21.52 0.54 10.40
CA GLU A 122 -22.96 0.55 10.12
C GLU A 122 -23.25 0.61 8.62
N ARG A 123 -22.51 1.44 7.86
CA ARG A 123 -22.67 1.57 6.40
C ARG A 123 -22.35 0.29 5.62
N ILE A 124 -21.47 -0.58 6.14
CA ILE A 124 -21.18 -1.88 5.53
C ILE A 124 -22.45 -2.74 5.41
N GLN A 125 -23.34 -2.66 6.40
CA GLN A 125 -24.60 -3.39 6.38
C GLN A 125 -25.57 -2.78 5.37
N SER A 126 -25.70 -1.44 5.34
CA SER A 126 -26.64 -0.78 4.43
C SER A 126 -26.25 -0.88 2.95
N GLU A 127 -24.95 -0.99 2.63
CA GLU A 127 -24.47 -1.15 1.26
C GLU A 127 -24.46 -2.61 0.75
N ASN A 128 -25.02 -3.57 1.50
CA ASN A 128 -24.95 -5.01 1.19
C ASN A 128 -23.51 -5.53 0.94
N ALA A 129 -22.51 -4.87 1.51
CA ALA A 129 -21.10 -5.17 1.32
C ALA A 129 -20.53 -6.05 2.46
N VAL A 130 -21.40 -6.79 3.14
CA VAL A 130 -21.05 -7.58 4.34
C VAL A 130 -20.02 -8.66 4.02
N PHE A 131 -20.30 -9.53 3.06
CA PHE A 131 -19.39 -10.62 2.67
C PHE A 131 -17.97 -10.14 2.30
N PRO A 132 -17.80 -9.19 1.35
CA PRO A 132 -16.46 -8.72 1.00
C PRO A 132 -15.80 -7.90 2.12
N SER A 133 -16.55 -7.40 3.10
CA SER A 133 -15.98 -6.79 4.31
C SER A 133 -15.50 -7.84 5.31
N ILE A 134 -16.24 -8.94 5.47
CA ILE A 134 -15.82 -10.08 6.31
C ILE A 134 -14.53 -10.69 5.77
N VAL A 135 -14.46 -10.98 4.46
CA VAL A 135 -13.24 -11.55 3.85
C VAL A 135 -12.02 -10.66 4.11
N ARG A 136 -12.17 -9.34 3.97
CA ARG A 136 -11.10 -8.37 4.25
C ARG A 136 -10.79 -8.27 5.74
N GLY A 137 -11.80 -8.30 6.61
CA GLY A 137 -11.64 -8.30 8.05
C GLY A 137 -10.85 -9.52 8.54
N ILE A 138 -11.21 -10.71 8.04
CA ILE A 138 -10.47 -11.95 8.28
C ILE A 138 -9.05 -11.79 7.76
N PHE A 139 -8.85 -11.37 6.50
CA PHE A 139 -7.49 -11.20 5.96
C PHE A 139 -6.59 -10.33 6.84
N HIS A 140 -7.15 -9.29 7.49
CA HIS A 140 -6.45 -8.37 8.38
C HIS A 140 -6.33 -8.85 9.85
N PHE A 141 -6.88 -10.01 10.20
CA PHE A 141 -6.90 -10.56 11.56
C PHE A 141 -5.51 -10.69 12.23
N PRO A 142 -4.42 -11.10 11.54
CA PRO A 142 -3.10 -11.19 12.17
C PRO A 142 -2.57 -9.85 12.72
N ASN A 143 -3.12 -8.73 12.28
CA ASN A 143 -2.74 -7.39 12.72
C ASN A 143 -3.74 -6.78 13.72
N VAL A 144 -4.75 -7.54 14.18
CA VAL A 144 -5.83 -7.02 15.03
C VAL A 144 -5.33 -6.38 16.32
N ILE A 145 -4.29 -6.96 16.94
CA ILE A 145 -3.70 -6.43 18.18
C ILE A 145 -3.10 -5.05 17.93
N HIS A 146 -2.32 -4.90 16.86
CA HIS A 146 -1.72 -3.62 16.48
C HIS A 146 -2.77 -2.58 16.10
N TYR A 147 -3.83 -2.97 15.39
CA TYR A 147 -4.94 -2.05 15.09
C TYR A 147 -5.65 -1.60 16.37
N GLY A 148 -5.87 -2.51 17.32
CA GLY A 148 -6.39 -2.20 18.65
C GLY A 148 -5.50 -1.18 19.36
N PHE A 149 -4.18 -1.41 19.36
CA PHE A 149 -3.21 -0.47 19.96
C PHE A 149 -3.27 0.92 19.30
N VAL A 150 -3.27 1.00 17.97
CA VAL A 150 -3.38 2.29 17.23
C VAL A 150 -4.70 2.99 17.54
N TYR A 151 -5.80 2.24 17.60
CA TYR A 151 -7.12 2.78 17.91
C TYR A 151 -7.23 3.32 19.35
N LEU A 152 -6.68 2.58 20.32
CA LEU A 152 -6.68 2.95 21.73
C LEU A 152 -5.79 4.17 21.99
N THR A 153 -4.55 4.15 21.49
CA THR A 153 -3.57 5.23 21.67
C THR A 153 -3.89 6.47 20.83
N GLY A 154 -4.70 6.33 19.78
CA GLY A 154 -5.07 7.44 18.89
C GLY A 154 -3.88 7.96 18.08
N ILE A 155 -2.89 7.11 17.77
CA ILE A 155 -1.71 7.45 16.95
C ILE A 155 -2.12 7.42 15.47
N PHE A 156 -3.01 8.34 15.10
CA PHE A 156 -3.46 8.55 13.72
C PHE A 156 -2.59 9.57 12.95
N GLY A 157 -1.34 9.80 13.39
CA GLY A 157 -0.46 10.84 12.83
C GLY A 157 -0.15 10.68 11.33
N TYR A 158 -0.41 9.51 10.77
CA TYR A 158 -0.32 9.25 9.33
C TYR A 158 -1.48 9.87 8.52
N LEU A 159 -2.54 10.36 9.17
CA LEU A 159 -3.64 11.08 8.54
C LEU A 159 -3.45 12.60 8.56
N ASP A 160 -2.44 13.11 9.28
CA ASP A 160 -2.21 14.54 9.48
C ASP A 160 -1.76 15.22 8.18
N THR A 161 -2.67 15.96 7.54
CA THR A 161 -2.35 16.72 6.34
C THR A 161 -1.29 17.79 6.60
N ARG A 162 -0.46 18.03 5.59
CA ARG A 162 0.49 19.15 5.57
C ARG A 162 0.00 20.35 4.76
N ILE A 163 -1.20 20.28 4.21
CA ILE A 163 -1.78 21.33 3.38
C ILE A 163 -2.24 22.48 4.28
N PRO A 164 -1.75 23.72 4.07
CA PRO A 164 -2.28 24.89 4.75
C PRO A 164 -3.76 25.10 4.40
N PRO A 165 -4.64 25.53 5.34
CA PRO A 165 -6.06 25.77 5.06
C PRO A 165 -6.30 26.67 3.85
N ASP A 166 -5.55 27.76 3.72
CA ASP A 166 -5.67 28.71 2.60
C ASP A 166 -5.34 28.06 1.25
N ALA A 167 -4.34 27.19 1.23
CA ALA A 167 -3.97 26.44 0.03
C ALA A 167 -5.06 25.44 -0.36
N PHE A 168 -5.71 24.82 0.63
CA PHE A 168 -6.82 23.91 0.38
C PHE A 168 -8.05 24.64 -0.19
N GLU A 169 -8.44 25.79 0.37
CA GLU A 169 -9.56 26.57 -0.13
C GLU A 169 -9.28 27.14 -1.54
N SER A 170 -8.05 27.59 -1.80
CA SER A 170 -7.62 27.98 -3.15
C SER A 170 -7.72 26.82 -4.14
N ALA A 171 -7.21 25.64 -3.78
CA ALA A 171 -7.33 24.45 -4.61
C ALA A 171 -8.79 24.04 -4.85
N LYS A 172 -9.64 24.13 -3.83
CA LYS A 172 -11.07 23.79 -3.91
C LYS A 172 -11.81 24.71 -4.89
N SER A 173 -11.57 26.02 -4.81
CA SER A 173 -12.13 27.01 -5.75
C SER A 173 -11.67 26.77 -7.19
N ARG A 174 -10.38 26.43 -7.39
CA ARG A 174 -9.83 26.10 -8.71
C ARG A 174 -10.34 24.75 -9.23
N TYR A 175 -10.57 23.79 -8.35
CA TYR A 175 -11.08 22.47 -8.71
C TYR A 175 -12.48 22.57 -9.33
N SER A 176 -13.37 23.31 -8.68
CA SER A 176 -14.77 23.47 -9.13
C SER A 176 -14.93 24.36 -10.37
N SER A 177 -13.90 25.11 -10.75
CA SER A 177 -13.89 25.97 -11.94
C SER A 177 -13.17 25.35 -13.13
N VAL A 178 -12.04 24.67 -12.91
CA VAL A 178 -11.14 24.24 -14.00
C VAL A 178 -11.05 22.71 -14.14
N VAL A 179 -11.15 21.95 -13.04
CA VAL A 179 -10.93 20.49 -13.08
C VAL A 179 -12.22 19.74 -13.39
N VAL A 180 -13.26 19.95 -12.56
CA VAL A 180 -14.60 19.40 -12.80
C VAL A 180 -15.61 20.50 -12.49
N PRO A 181 -16.07 21.24 -13.52
CA PRO A 181 -17.00 22.35 -13.33
C PRO A 181 -18.24 21.96 -12.52
N GLY A 182 -18.53 22.70 -11.45
CA GLY A 182 -19.72 22.50 -10.60
C GLY A 182 -19.66 21.32 -9.63
N CYS A 183 -18.54 20.59 -9.55
CA CYS A 183 -18.37 19.49 -8.60
C CYS A 183 -17.85 19.98 -7.25
N GLU A 184 -18.52 19.58 -6.17
CA GLU A 184 -18.11 19.89 -4.80
C GLU A 184 -17.08 18.89 -4.25
N VAL A 185 -16.07 19.40 -3.56
CA VAL A 185 -15.08 18.59 -2.86
C VAL A 185 -15.68 18.02 -1.56
N ARG A 186 -15.89 16.69 -1.51
CA ARG A 186 -16.51 15.99 -0.38
C ARG A 186 -15.60 14.94 0.26
N ALA A 187 -15.78 14.68 1.56
CA ALA A 187 -14.94 13.77 2.34
C ALA A 187 -15.03 12.30 1.89
N ASP A 188 -16.20 11.84 1.46
CA ASP A 188 -16.44 10.44 1.09
C ASP A 188 -16.37 10.18 -0.42
N GLU A 189 -15.84 11.13 -1.20
CA GLU A 189 -15.75 11.01 -2.66
C GLU A 189 -14.30 10.99 -3.16
N LYS A 190 -14.07 10.33 -4.30
CA LYS A 190 -12.72 10.20 -4.89
C LYS A 190 -12.38 11.36 -5.84
N TRP A 191 -12.77 12.59 -5.50
CA TRP A 191 -12.48 13.81 -6.28
C TRP A 191 -10.98 13.98 -6.56
N TYR A 192 -10.14 13.51 -5.64
CA TYR A 192 -8.68 13.55 -5.78
C TYR A 192 -8.18 12.80 -7.02
N LYS A 193 -8.92 11.83 -7.58
CA LYS A 193 -8.53 11.14 -8.82
C LYS A 193 -8.62 12.03 -10.05
N SER A 194 -9.70 12.82 -10.15
CA SER A 194 -9.84 13.80 -11.23
C SER A 194 -8.78 14.88 -11.11
N LEU A 195 -8.48 15.30 -9.87
CA LEU A 195 -7.39 16.24 -9.60
C LEU A 195 -6.03 15.70 -10.01
N GLU A 196 -5.67 14.48 -9.60
CA GLU A 196 -4.42 13.82 -9.98
C GLU A 196 -4.25 13.80 -11.51
N TYR A 197 -5.30 13.36 -12.21
CA TYR A 197 -5.30 13.30 -13.68
C TYR A 197 -5.07 14.68 -14.29
N TYR A 198 -5.77 15.70 -13.82
CA TYR A 198 -5.61 17.06 -14.31
C TYR A 198 -4.19 17.59 -14.07
N VAL A 199 -3.66 17.45 -12.85
CA VAL A 199 -2.33 17.94 -12.48
C VAL A 199 -1.25 17.26 -13.31
N ILE A 200 -1.35 15.95 -13.55
CA ILE A 200 -0.36 15.21 -14.34
C ILE A 200 -0.29 15.72 -15.78
N ASN A 201 -1.43 16.08 -16.37
CA ASN A 201 -1.50 16.52 -17.76
C ASN A 201 -1.21 18.03 -17.93
N ASN A 202 -1.45 18.85 -16.90
CA ASN A 202 -1.41 20.31 -17.03
C ASN A 202 -0.30 21.00 -16.19
N ILE A 203 0.32 20.30 -15.24
CA ILE A 203 1.33 20.85 -14.32
C ILE A 203 2.54 19.89 -14.25
N PRO A 204 3.41 19.89 -15.29
CA PRO A 204 4.49 18.91 -15.42
C PRO A 204 5.53 18.96 -14.29
N ASP A 205 5.70 20.12 -13.64
CA ASP A 205 6.66 20.32 -12.55
C ASP A 205 6.32 19.53 -11.28
N ALA A 206 5.04 19.16 -11.09
CA ALA A 206 4.59 18.36 -9.96
C ALA A 206 4.74 16.85 -10.21
N VAL A 207 4.70 16.43 -11.48
CA VAL A 207 4.69 15.01 -11.89
C VAL A 207 5.82 14.18 -11.28
N PRO A 208 7.11 14.58 -11.33
CA PRO A 208 8.16 13.72 -10.77
C PRO A 208 8.04 13.50 -9.25
N ARG A 209 7.58 14.50 -8.48
CA ARG A 209 7.35 14.35 -7.03
C ARG A 209 6.16 13.45 -6.75
N MET A 210 5.04 13.70 -7.44
CA MET A 210 3.86 12.86 -7.39
C MET A 210 4.20 11.40 -7.72
N TYR A 211 4.94 11.18 -8.79
CA TYR A 211 5.31 9.86 -9.24
C TYR A 211 6.16 9.08 -8.22
N ASN A 212 7.13 9.74 -7.57
CA ASN A 212 7.91 9.12 -6.50
C ASN A 212 7.03 8.67 -5.33
N TYR A 213 6.02 9.47 -4.94
CA TYR A 213 5.07 9.08 -3.90
C TYR A 213 4.18 7.91 -4.33
N LEU A 214 3.76 7.88 -5.60
CA LEU A 214 2.98 6.78 -6.16
C LEU A 214 3.77 5.46 -6.14
N VAL A 215 5.04 5.48 -6.54
CA VAL A 215 5.93 4.30 -6.53
C VAL A 215 6.13 3.80 -5.10
N MET A 216 6.46 4.68 -4.15
CA MET A 216 6.62 4.30 -2.74
C MET A 216 5.32 3.75 -2.15
N ALA A 217 4.18 4.38 -2.43
CA ALA A 217 2.88 3.88 -1.97
C ALA A 217 2.57 2.48 -2.54
N GLY A 218 2.81 2.26 -3.83
CA GLY A 218 2.62 0.96 -4.48
C GLY A 218 3.48 -0.15 -3.86
N LEU A 219 4.76 0.14 -3.61
CA LEU A 219 5.69 -0.80 -2.98
C LEU A 219 5.25 -1.15 -1.55
N PHE A 220 4.99 -0.14 -0.70
CA PHE A 220 4.59 -0.38 0.68
C PHE A 220 3.25 -1.09 0.82
N ARG A 221 2.32 -0.88 -0.11
CA ARG A 221 1.06 -1.63 -0.18
C ARG A 221 1.31 -3.11 -0.45
N SER A 222 2.21 -3.42 -1.40
CA SER A 222 2.58 -4.79 -1.74
C SER A 222 3.35 -5.48 -0.61
N LEU A 223 4.27 -4.76 0.05
CA LEU A 223 4.98 -5.27 1.24
C LEU A 223 4.04 -5.52 2.40
N SER A 224 3.08 -4.61 2.65
CA SER A 224 2.07 -4.79 3.71
C SER A 224 1.27 -6.07 3.49
N PHE A 225 0.85 -6.34 2.24
CA PHE A 225 0.19 -7.58 1.86
C PHE A 225 1.09 -8.80 2.07
N LEU A 226 2.34 -8.75 1.59
CA LEU A 226 3.30 -9.85 1.70
C LEU A 226 3.54 -10.26 3.15
N PHE A 227 3.78 -9.29 4.04
CA PHE A 227 3.96 -9.54 5.47
C PHE A 227 2.69 -10.04 6.14
N LEU A 228 1.53 -9.50 5.78
CA LEU A 228 0.24 -9.95 6.33
C LEU A 228 -0.07 -11.40 5.96
N TRP A 229 0.15 -11.75 4.69
CA TRP A 229 0.00 -13.13 4.20
C TRP A 229 0.99 -14.07 4.90
N SER A 230 2.23 -13.64 5.08
CA SER A 230 3.25 -14.39 5.81
C SER A 230 2.86 -14.61 7.27
N SER A 231 2.30 -13.60 7.94
CA SER A 231 1.77 -13.74 9.31
C SER A 231 0.67 -14.79 9.39
N TRP A 232 -0.20 -14.89 8.38
CA TRP A 232 -1.21 -15.94 8.31
C TRP A 232 -0.59 -17.34 8.24
N LEU A 233 0.46 -17.52 7.43
CA LEU A 233 1.14 -18.82 7.32
C LEU A 233 1.79 -19.22 8.66
N ILE A 234 2.38 -18.27 9.39
CA ILE A 234 2.90 -18.56 10.74
C ILE A 234 1.79 -18.94 11.71
N LEU A 235 0.63 -18.28 11.68
CA LEU A 235 -0.51 -18.68 12.52
C LEU A 235 -0.97 -20.10 12.20
N ILE A 236 -1.01 -20.47 10.92
CA ILE A 236 -1.33 -21.84 10.49
C ILE A 236 -0.28 -22.81 11.04
N PHE A 237 1.01 -22.51 10.94
CA PHE A 237 2.06 -23.39 11.47
C PHE A 237 2.04 -23.50 12.99
N LEU A 238 1.75 -22.41 13.71
CA LEU A 238 1.55 -22.44 15.17
C LEU A 238 0.38 -23.37 15.54
N LEU A 239 -0.73 -23.30 14.80
CA LEU A 239 -1.89 -24.17 15.00
C LEU A 239 -1.57 -25.63 14.67
N THR A 240 -0.89 -25.90 13.56
CA THR A 240 -0.43 -27.24 13.18
C THR A 240 0.50 -27.82 14.24
N ASN A 241 1.46 -27.04 14.74
CA ASN A 241 2.35 -27.49 15.82
C ASN A 241 1.58 -27.80 17.10
N ALA A 242 0.57 -26.98 17.46
CA ALA A 242 -0.24 -27.24 18.65
C ALA A 242 -1.06 -28.55 18.56
N ILE A 243 -1.44 -28.97 17.34
CA ILE A 243 -2.26 -30.17 17.12
C ILE A 243 -1.39 -31.42 16.89
N PHE A 244 -0.32 -31.29 16.11
CA PHE A 244 0.46 -32.41 15.61
C PHE A 244 1.89 -32.48 16.15
N ASP A 245 2.30 -31.51 16.98
CA ASP A 245 3.67 -31.39 17.53
C ASP A 245 4.77 -31.41 16.45
N THR A 246 4.43 -30.85 15.28
CA THR A 246 5.33 -30.76 14.12
C THR A 246 5.51 -29.31 13.70
N TRP A 247 6.78 -28.92 13.55
CA TRP A 247 7.16 -27.58 13.09
C TRP A 247 7.74 -27.66 11.68
N PRO A 248 7.04 -27.16 10.64
CA PRO A 248 7.42 -27.38 9.25
C PRO A 248 8.54 -26.47 8.74
N LEU A 249 8.92 -25.46 9.53
CA LEU A 249 9.99 -24.53 9.16
C LEU A 249 11.31 -24.98 9.78
N GLY A 250 12.35 -25.12 8.94
CA GLY A 250 13.71 -25.36 9.42
C GLY A 250 14.16 -24.24 10.37
N LEU A 251 15.09 -24.58 11.27
CA LEU A 251 15.70 -23.68 12.25
C LEU A 251 15.87 -22.26 11.68
N THR A 252 15.13 -21.29 12.23
CA THR A 252 15.72 -19.96 12.32
C THR A 252 16.84 -20.04 13.33
N GLU A 253 17.81 -19.13 13.26
CA GLU A 253 18.88 -19.03 14.27
C GLU A 253 18.34 -18.87 15.70
N MET A 254 17.03 -18.60 15.87
CA MET A 254 16.33 -18.47 17.15
C MET A 254 15.70 -19.78 17.70
N GLY A 255 15.93 -20.92 17.05
CA GLY A 255 15.48 -22.24 17.53
C GLY A 255 14.12 -22.71 16.97
N THR A 256 13.66 -23.88 17.42
CA THR A 256 12.38 -24.51 17.02
C THR A 256 11.30 -24.33 18.08
N GLY A 257 10.03 -24.30 17.66
CA GLY A 257 8.86 -24.38 18.55
C GLY A 257 8.07 -23.09 18.71
N HIS A 258 7.08 -23.12 19.60
CA HIS A 258 6.06 -22.08 19.77
C HIS A 258 6.64 -20.67 19.98
N GLY A 259 7.68 -20.52 20.82
CA GLY A 259 8.27 -19.22 21.15
C GLY A 259 8.84 -18.49 19.92
N ALA A 260 9.61 -19.20 19.09
CA ALA A 260 10.17 -18.66 17.87
C ALA A 260 9.07 -18.27 16.87
N GLY A 261 8.02 -19.10 16.74
CA GLY A 261 6.87 -18.82 15.90
C GLY A 261 6.10 -17.55 16.33
N PHE A 262 5.89 -17.33 17.63
CA PHE A 262 5.25 -16.12 18.13
C PHE A 262 6.08 -14.85 17.87
N ILE A 263 7.40 -14.91 18.05
CA ILE A 263 8.31 -13.78 17.77
C ILE A 263 8.26 -13.45 16.28
N GLU A 264 8.33 -14.46 15.41
CA GLU A 264 8.25 -14.28 13.96
C GLU A 264 6.90 -13.70 13.53
N TRP A 265 5.79 -14.25 14.04
CA TRP A 265 4.45 -13.72 13.80
C TRP A 265 4.33 -12.25 14.20
N PHE A 266 4.77 -11.91 15.42
CA PHE A 266 4.71 -10.54 15.94
C PHE A 266 5.58 -9.58 15.11
N SER A 267 6.75 -10.04 14.65
CA SER A 267 7.64 -9.26 13.80
C SER A 267 7.01 -8.98 12.43
N LEU A 268 6.45 -10.00 11.78
CA LEU A 268 5.75 -9.86 10.49
C LEU A 268 4.51 -8.97 10.61
N SER A 269 3.72 -9.15 11.67
CA SER A 269 2.53 -8.33 11.94
C SER A 269 2.92 -6.85 12.14
N THR A 270 4.00 -6.59 12.90
CA THR A 270 4.55 -5.24 13.08
C THR A 270 5.03 -4.64 11.75
N LEU A 271 5.78 -5.39 10.95
CA LEU A 271 6.26 -4.96 9.63
C LEU A 271 5.11 -4.70 8.66
N SER A 272 4.05 -5.51 8.72
CA SER A 272 2.83 -5.34 7.92
C SER A 272 2.14 -4.03 8.25
N VAL A 273 1.95 -3.72 9.54
CA VAL A 273 1.31 -2.48 10.00
C VAL A 273 2.18 -1.26 9.71
N PHE A 274 3.50 -1.38 9.91
CA PHE A 274 4.43 -0.31 9.53
C PHE A 274 4.33 0.00 8.03
N SER A 275 4.33 -1.04 7.18
CA SER A 275 4.20 -0.90 5.73
C SER A 275 2.84 -0.33 5.35
N LEU A 276 1.77 -0.72 6.05
CA LEU A 276 0.42 -0.15 5.85
C LEU A 276 0.42 1.36 6.15
N VAL A 277 0.99 1.77 7.29
CA VAL A 277 1.07 3.18 7.68
C VAL A 277 1.93 3.98 6.70
N ALA A 278 3.05 3.41 6.22
CA ALA A 278 3.88 4.01 5.19
C ALA A 278 3.11 4.18 3.87
N TYR A 279 2.37 3.16 3.44
CA TYR A 279 1.47 3.23 2.29
C TYR A 279 0.49 4.40 2.42
N LEU A 280 -0.26 4.48 3.53
CA LEU A 280 -1.24 5.54 3.77
C LEU A 280 -0.59 6.93 3.74
N LYS A 281 0.58 7.08 4.37
CA LYS A 281 1.36 8.31 4.38
C LYS A 281 1.77 8.74 2.97
N PHE A 282 2.30 7.84 2.15
CA PHE A 282 2.75 8.19 0.79
C PHE A 282 1.59 8.41 -0.17
N GLN A 283 0.51 7.63 -0.04
CA GLN A 283 -0.69 7.82 -0.83
C GLN A 283 -1.36 9.17 -0.50
N ARG A 284 -1.35 9.58 0.77
CA ARG A 284 -1.79 10.92 1.19
C ARG A 284 -0.89 12.02 0.60
N ARG A 285 0.44 11.89 0.72
CA ARG A 285 1.40 12.86 0.14
C ARG A 285 1.26 13.02 -1.36
N TYR A 286 0.96 11.94 -2.06
CA TYR A 286 0.67 11.96 -3.49
C TYR A 286 -0.51 12.89 -3.82
N VAL A 287 -1.59 12.81 -3.04
CA VAL A 287 -2.75 13.69 -3.17
C VAL A 287 -2.46 15.11 -2.69
N GLU A 288 -1.72 15.27 -1.58
CA GLU A 288 -1.29 16.59 -1.08
C GLU A 288 -0.50 17.37 -2.13
N GLU A 289 0.42 16.71 -2.83
CA GLU A 289 1.21 17.31 -3.89
C GLU A 289 0.31 17.79 -5.04
N ALA A 290 -0.71 17.02 -5.41
CA ALA A 290 -1.66 17.42 -6.44
C ALA A 290 -2.49 18.66 -6.01
N ILE A 291 -2.89 18.72 -4.75
CA ILE A 291 -3.62 19.86 -4.18
C ILE A 291 -2.76 21.12 -4.18
N LEU A 292 -1.51 21.02 -3.68
CA LEU A 292 -0.57 22.14 -3.63
C LEU A 292 -0.21 22.63 -5.05
N ALA A 293 -0.01 21.70 -5.98
CA ALA A 293 0.25 22.03 -7.38
C ALA A 293 -0.91 22.83 -7.99
N LEU A 294 -2.17 22.42 -7.75
CA LEU A 294 -3.32 23.18 -8.23
C LEU A 294 -3.43 24.56 -7.56
N ALA A 295 -3.23 24.63 -6.24
CA ALA A 295 -3.34 25.87 -5.47
C ALA A 295 -2.33 26.94 -5.91
N PHE A 296 -1.08 26.54 -6.18
CA PHE A 296 0.04 27.45 -6.44
C PHE A 296 0.47 27.50 -7.90
N SER A 297 -0.23 26.80 -8.79
CA SER A 297 0.08 26.87 -10.21
C SER A 297 -0.21 28.28 -10.76
N ASN A 298 0.82 28.90 -11.31
CA ASN A 298 0.74 30.18 -12.02
C ASN A 298 0.24 30.02 -13.47
N THR A 299 0.21 28.78 -13.99
CA THR A 299 -0.27 28.50 -15.36
C THR A 299 -1.80 28.57 -15.46
N ILE A 300 -2.51 28.50 -14.33
CA ILE A 300 -3.96 28.63 -14.28
C ILE A 300 -4.29 30.11 -14.01
N LYS A 301 -4.62 30.84 -15.07
CA LYS A 301 -5.27 32.15 -14.93
C LYS A 301 -6.70 31.92 -14.45
N ALA A 302 -7.03 32.39 -13.26
CA ALA A 302 -8.41 32.50 -12.84
C ALA A 302 -9.09 33.49 -13.79
N ASN A 303 -10.12 33.03 -14.51
CA ASN A 303 -11.03 33.90 -15.26
C ASN A 303 -12.01 34.54 -14.29
#